data_AF-I1C151-F1
#
_entry.id   AF-I1C151-F1
#
_cell.length_a   1.000
_cell.length_b   1.000
_cell.length_c   1.000
_cell.angle_alpha   90.00
_cell.angle_beta   90.00
_cell.angle_gamma   90.00
#
_symmetry.space_group_name_H-M   'P 1'
#
loop_
_entity.id
_entity.type
_entity.pdbx_description
1 polymer ?
#
loop_
_entity_poly.entity_id
_entity_poly.type
_entity_poly.pdbx_seq_one_letter_code
_entity_poly.pdbx_strand_id
1 'polypeptide(L)'
;MVIVTHGRPAIGVKIGENRIIIQPPLKDNKYGVFHNKLMLLFRSSSLRVVIGSANMVACDYEELENVVFMQDFPELIVPLKSESDFPEFAKDICDVLDKMRVPTTVKEELLKYDFSKAKARIVASVSGVFEGEEEYKKYGHTRLADIVRDITGPLDPNNYPKVEMQTSSLGSLSVSYLQEIYQSFCGISSFSDGKAVRSSLQKNQLPPIDIIFPTRDTVTSSRYGGAGADSICFNTATWRKPTFPKQVMCDSISHRQGALMHSKALTSMIFRSHNSTTSAWGKFTVSKASKLPKLSISNWELGVVFPLYEDTDIPAPFLRPPPRYQPEQDAWTQNMEW
;
A
#
# COMPACT_ATOMS: atom_id res chain seq x y z
N MET A 1 24.59 -0.64 9.49
CA MET A 1 23.13 -0.87 9.58
C MET A 1 22.40 0.46 9.47
N VAL A 2 21.43 0.57 8.56
CA VAL A 2 20.56 1.75 8.44
C VAL A 2 19.18 1.38 8.98
N ILE A 3 18.65 2.18 9.89
CA ILE A 3 17.31 2.02 10.45
C ILE A 3 16.48 3.22 10.04
N VAL A 4 15.38 2.99 9.35
CA VAL A 4 14.41 4.03 8.99
C VAL A 4 13.21 3.91 9.92
N THR A 5 12.84 5.00 10.58
CA THR A 5 11.76 5.03 11.57
C THR A 5 10.78 6.15 11.27
N HIS A 6 9.55 6.02 11.80
CA HIS A 6 8.64 7.15 11.83
C HIS A 6 9.15 8.22 12.80
N GLY A 7 9.10 9.48 12.37
CA GLY A 7 9.32 10.61 13.25
C GLY A 7 9.25 11.94 12.53
N ARG A 8 9.29 13.01 13.33
CA ARG A 8 9.34 14.40 12.90
C ARG A 8 10.26 15.16 13.87
N PRO A 9 11.10 16.11 13.40
CA PRO A 9 11.31 16.49 12.00
C PRO A 9 12.08 15.43 11.22
N ALA A 10 12.30 15.66 9.92
CA ALA A 10 13.15 14.78 9.12
C ALA A 10 14.60 14.84 9.64
N ILE A 11 15.21 13.68 9.93
CA ILE A 11 16.58 13.59 10.44
C ILE A 11 17.36 12.45 9.81
N GLY A 12 18.68 12.56 9.84
CA GLY A 12 19.63 11.48 9.57
C GLY A 12 20.78 11.60 10.56
N VAL A 13 20.89 10.65 11.49
CA VAL A 13 21.85 10.71 12.60
C VAL A 13 22.65 9.42 12.67
N LYS A 14 23.98 9.53 12.72
CA LYS A 14 24.87 8.41 12.99
C LYS A 14 24.88 8.12 14.49
N ILE A 15 24.63 6.86 14.87
CA ILE A 15 24.62 6.39 16.26
C ILE A 15 25.72 5.34 16.44
N GLY A 16 26.80 5.73 17.12
CA GLY A 16 28.01 4.92 17.20
C GLY A 16 28.68 4.75 15.83
N GLU A 17 29.53 3.74 15.68
CA GLU A 17 30.34 3.59 14.46
C GLU A 17 29.56 3.05 13.26
N ASN A 18 28.58 2.17 13.52
CA ASN A 18 28.02 1.28 12.50
C ASN A 18 26.49 1.42 12.30
N ARG A 19 25.84 2.41 12.92
CA ARG A 19 24.38 2.60 12.81
C ARG A 19 24.02 4.00 12.36
N ILE A 20 23.01 4.10 11.50
CA ILE A 20 22.40 5.36 11.07
C ILE A 20 20.90 5.24 11.31
N ILE A 21 20.31 6.21 12.00
CA ILE A 21 18.87 6.35 12.14
C ILE A 21 18.38 7.47 11.21
N ILE A 22 17.33 7.17 10.46
CA ILE A 22 16.71 8.09 9.51
C ILE A 22 15.23 8.24 9.87
N GLN A 23 14.75 9.47 9.87
CA GLN A 23 13.32 9.80 9.86
C GLN A 23 13.03 10.53 8.55
N PRO A 24 12.36 9.88 7.58
CA PRO A 24 12.11 10.46 6.27
C PRO A 24 11.26 11.74 6.34
N PRO A 25 11.36 12.63 5.34
CA PRO A 25 10.52 13.80 5.27
C PRO A 25 9.04 13.44 5.15
N LEU A 26 8.21 14.16 5.89
CA LEU A 26 6.76 14.13 5.75
C LEU A 26 6.31 15.48 5.20
N LYS A 27 5.37 15.47 4.27
CA LYS A 27 4.81 16.68 3.65
C LYS A 27 4.21 17.63 4.69
N ASP A 28 3.65 17.08 5.77
CA ASP A 28 2.93 17.82 6.78
C ASP A 28 3.51 17.55 8.18
N ASN A 29 3.58 18.60 9.01
CA ASN A 29 4.13 18.55 10.36
C ASN A 29 3.17 17.91 11.38
N LYS A 30 1.89 17.75 11.04
CA LYS A 30 0.83 17.19 11.88
C LYS A 30 0.31 15.86 11.36
N TYR A 31 0.17 15.73 10.04
CA TYR A 31 -0.47 14.56 9.41
C TYR A 31 0.51 13.72 8.59
N GLY A 32 0.17 12.45 8.40
CA GLY A 32 0.98 11.47 7.66
C GLY A 32 1.77 10.54 8.58
N VAL A 33 2.10 9.36 8.08
CA VAL A 33 2.90 8.36 8.81
C VAL A 33 3.96 7.75 7.90
N PHE A 34 5.04 7.27 8.51
CA PHE A 34 5.98 6.41 7.82
C PHE A 34 5.56 4.97 8.05
N HIS A 35 5.02 4.30 7.03
CA HIS A 35 4.37 3.00 7.19
C HIS A 35 4.99 1.89 6.31
N ASN A 36 6.13 2.18 5.67
CA ASN A 36 6.95 1.19 4.97
C ASN A 36 7.50 0.15 5.94
N LYS A 37 7.46 -1.11 5.51
CA LYS A 37 8.01 -2.27 6.24
C LYS A 37 8.90 -3.06 5.29
N LEU A 38 10.10 -2.51 5.08
CA LEU A 38 11.11 -3.00 4.15
C LEU A 38 12.33 -3.48 4.91
N MET A 39 12.85 -4.64 4.56
CA MET A 39 14.18 -5.09 4.97
C MET A 39 15.02 -5.41 3.73
N LEU A 40 16.22 -4.84 3.68
CA LEU A 40 17.26 -5.19 2.73
C LEU A 40 18.36 -5.92 3.50
N LEU A 41 18.43 -7.24 3.32
CA LEU A 41 19.30 -8.13 4.09
C LEU A 41 20.44 -8.61 3.19
N PHE A 42 21.58 -7.93 3.27
CA PHE A 42 22.80 -8.26 2.54
C PHE A 42 23.47 -9.48 3.19
N ARG A 43 23.62 -10.57 2.42
CA ARG A 43 24.26 -11.83 2.84
C ARG A 43 25.50 -12.08 2.00
N SER A 44 26.28 -13.10 2.36
CA SER A 44 27.57 -13.40 1.73
C SER A 44 27.55 -13.69 0.23
N SER A 45 26.40 -14.07 -0.35
CA SER A 45 26.26 -14.41 -1.77
C SER A 45 24.94 -13.96 -2.39
N SER A 46 24.17 -13.15 -1.67
CA SER A 46 22.83 -12.74 -2.09
C SER A 46 22.27 -11.62 -1.23
N LEU A 47 21.34 -10.87 -1.81
CA LEU A 47 20.49 -9.91 -1.12
C LEU A 47 19.11 -10.53 -0.95
N ARG A 48 18.57 -10.49 0.27
CA ARG A 48 17.15 -10.79 0.51
C ARG A 48 16.38 -9.49 0.67
N VAL A 49 15.35 -9.31 -0.17
CA VAL A 49 14.38 -8.22 -0.04
C VAL A 49 13.14 -8.76 0.65
N VAL A 50 12.74 -8.12 1.75
CA VAL A 50 11.53 -8.45 2.50
C VAL A 50 10.62 -7.24 2.54
N ILE A 51 9.38 -7.39 2.07
CA ILE A 51 8.33 -6.37 2.16
C ILE A 51 7.16 -6.99 2.91
N GLY A 52 6.86 -6.48 4.10
CA GLY A 52 5.87 -7.06 5.01
C GLY A 52 4.75 -6.11 5.40
N SER A 53 3.87 -6.60 6.27
CA SER A 53 2.76 -5.83 6.86
C SER A 53 2.89 -5.61 8.36
N ALA A 54 3.73 -6.39 9.05
CA ALA A 54 3.99 -6.28 10.48
C ALA A 54 4.88 -5.07 10.83
N ASN A 55 4.54 -4.37 11.91
CA ASN A 55 5.44 -3.48 12.64
C ASN A 55 6.42 -4.30 13.48
N MET A 56 7.56 -3.71 13.85
CA MET A 56 8.60 -4.36 14.67
C MET A 56 8.23 -4.38 16.18
N VAL A 57 7.08 -4.97 16.53
CA VAL A 57 6.57 -5.12 17.90
C VAL A 57 6.02 -6.53 18.10
N ALA A 58 6.06 -7.06 19.32
CA ALA A 58 5.72 -8.45 19.61
C ALA A 58 4.30 -8.86 19.15
N CYS A 59 3.28 -8.05 19.45
CA CYS A 59 1.88 -8.37 19.12
C CYS A 59 1.64 -8.59 17.62
N ASP A 60 2.30 -7.83 16.74
CA ASP A 60 2.19 -8.01 15.28
C ASP A 60 2.74 -9.37 14.82
N TYR A 61 3.68 -9.98 15.56
CA TYR A 61 4.24 -11.29 15.21
C TYR A 61 3.60 -12.46 15.95
N GLU A 62 3.06 -12.22 17.15
CA GLU A 62 2.51 -13.27 18.02
C GLU A 62 1.00 -13.47 17.81
N GLU A 63 0.26 -12.38 17.59
CA GLU A 63 -1.20 -12.37 17.69
C GLU A 63 -1.89 -12.11 16.35
N LEU A 64 -1.31 -11.23 15.54
CA LEU A 64 -1.94 -10.73 14.32
C LEU A 64 -1.53 -11.53 13.08
N GLU A 65 -2.47 -11.67 12.16
CA GLU A 65 -2.19 -12.18 10.83
C GLU A 65 -1.56 -11.10 9.96
N ASN A 66 -0.37 -11.42 9.45
CA ASN A 66 0.41 -10.58 8.57
C ASN A 66 0.84 -11.36 7.33
N VAL A 67 1.07 -10.64 6.25
CA VAL A 67 1.61 -11.13 4.98
C VAL A 67 3.02 -10.61 4.77
N VAL A 68 3.85 -11.41 4.09
CA VAL A 68 5.23 -11.07 3.74
C VAL A 68 5.54 -11.51 2.31
N PHE A 69 6.08 -10.59 1.52
CA PHE A 69 6.79 -10.90 0.29
C PHE A 69 8.28 -11.00 0.61
N MET A 70 8.91 -12.06 0.13
CA MET A 70 10.33 -12.30 0.30
C MET A 70 10.92 -12.88 -0.97
N GLN A 71 11.99 -12.25 -1.46
CA GLN A 71 12.74 -12.77 -2.60
C GLN A 71 14.25 -12.58 -2.38
N ASP A 72 15.00 -13.62 -2.73
CA ASP A 72 16.46 -13.61 -2.74
C ASP A 72 16.96 -13.28 -4.15
N PHE A 73 17.96 -12.40 -4.23
CA PHE A 73 18.63 -11.97 -5.44
C PHE A 73 20.11 -12.38 -5.34
N PRO A 74 20.63 -13.21 -6.25
CA PRO A 74 22.00 -13.68 -6.19
C PRO A 74 22.96 -12.53 -6.51
N GLU A 75 24.19 -12.63 -6.01
CA GLU A 75 25.28 -11.74 -6.42
C GLU A 75 25.65 -12.00 -7.88
N LEU A 76 25.95 -10.92 -8.60
CA LEU A 76 26.44 -10.93 -9.97
C LEU A 76 27.93 -11.28 -9.98
N ILE A 77 28.36 -12.03 -11.00
CA ILE A 77 29.80 -12.24 -11.28
C ILE A 77 30.48 -10.90 -11.60
N VAL A 78 29.77 -10.03 -12.32
CA VAL A 78 30.20 -8.68 -12.67
C VAL A 78 29.11 -7.70 -12.22
N PRO A 79 29.38 -6.82 -11.24
CA PRO A 79 28.42 -5.81 -10.81
C PRO A 79 27.95 -4.90 -11.95
N LEU A 80 26.74 -4.37 -11.80
CA LEU A 80 26.21 -3.34 -12.70
C LEU A 80 27.08 -2.09 -12.66
N LYS A 81 27.18 -1.39 -13.79
CA LYS A 81 28.04 -0.20 -13.91
C LYS A 81 27.41 1.03 -13.26
N SER A 82 26.08 1.16 -13.39
CA SER A 82 25.34 2.28 -12.85
C SER A 82 23.88 1.94 -12.58
N GLU A 83 23.21 2.79 -11.80
CA GLU A 83 21.79 2.65 -11.45
C GLU A 83 20.85 2.65 -12.68
N SER A 84 21.31 3.20 -13.82
CA SER A 84 20.60 3.14 -15.11
C SER A 84 20.33 1.72 -15.58
N ASP A 85 21.21 0.78 -15.22
CA ASP A 85 21.19 -0.61 -15.68
C ASP A 85 20.28 -1.47 -14.81
N PHE A 86 19.74 -0.92 -13.72
CA PHE A 86 18.84 -1.65 -12.86
C PHE A 86 17.57 -2.09 -13.62
N PRO A 87 17.13 -3.35 -13.42
CA PRO A 87 15.75 -3.75 -13.68
C PRO A 87 14.78 -2.87 -12.90
N GLU A 88 13.55 -2.74 -13.40
CA GLU A 88 12.57 -1.78 -12.87
C GLU A 88 12.28 -1.96 -11.37
N PHE A 89 12.21 -3.20 -10.89
CA PHE A 89 12.03 -3.49 -9.46
C PHE A 89 13.10 -2.82 -8.58
N ALA A 90 14.37 -2.87 -9.01
CA ALA A 90 15.47 -2.23 -8.27
C ALA A 90 15.45 -0.71 -8.43
N LYS A 91 15.08 -0.18 -9.61
CA LYS A 91 14.89 1.27 -9.82
C LYS A 91 13.84 1.83 -8.86
N ASP A 92 12.68 1.19 -8.76
CA ASP A 92 11.62 1.62 -7.86
C ASP A 92 12.05 1.56 -6.37
N ILE A 93 12.83 0.56 -5.97
CA ILE A 93 13.42 0.52 -4.61
C ILE A 93 14.39 1.69 -4.42
N CYS A 94 15.32 1.91 -5.35
CA CYS A 94 16.29 3.02 -5.29
C CYS A 94 15.61 4.38 -5.17
N ASP A 95 14.55 4.62 -5.94
CA ASP A 95 13.76 5.85 -5.87
C ASP A 95 13.18 6.07 -4.46
N VAL A 96 12.66 5.01 -3.84
CA VAL A 96 12.13 5.08 -2.47
C VAL A 96 13.26 5.33 -1.45
N LEU A 97 14.41 4.67 -1.60
CA LEU A 97 15.60 4.88 -0.76
C LEU A 97 16.09 6.33 -0.82
N ASP A 98 16.14 6.92 -2.02
CA ASP A 98 16.55 8.31 -2.23
C ASP A 98 15.59 9.29 -1.57
N LYS A 99 14.27 9.08 -1.74
CA LYS A 99 13.27 9.92 -1.07
C LYS A 99 13.38 9.80 0.45
N MET A 100 13.68 8.61 0.97
CA MET A 100 13.91 8.40 2.41
C MET A 100 15.21 9.05 2.91
N ARG A 101 16.12 9.45 2.00
CA ARG A 101 17.47 9.95 2.29
C ARG A 101 18.40 8.88 2.88
N VAL A 102 18.23 7.63 2.44
CA VAL A 102 19.15 6.55 2.76
C VAL A 102 20.52 6.84 2.11
N PRO A 103 21.66 6.61 2.80
CA PRO A 103 22.98 6.82 2.24
C PRO A 103 23.19 6.10 0.91
N THR A 104 23.84 6.77 -0.06
CA THR A 104 24.07 6.24 -1.41
C THR A 104 24.81 4.92 -1.41
N THR A 105 25.69 4.69 -0.42
CA THR A 105 26.37 3.41 -0.18
C THR A 105 25.44 2.19 -0.17
N VAL A 106 24.17 2.34 0.25
CA VAL A 106 23.19 1.24 0.20
C VAL A 106 22.80 0.94 -1.25
N LYS A 107 22.55 1.96 -2.08
CA LYS A 107 22.24 1.79 -3.51
C LYS A 107 23.44 1.28 -4.30
N GLU A 108 24.63 1.77 -3.99
CA GLU A 108 25.89 1.29 -4.56
C GLU A 108 26.08 -0.21 -4.28
N GLU A 109 25.73 -0.67 -3.07
CA GLU A 109 25.75 -2.10 -2.74
C GLU A 109 24.72 -2.91 -3.54
N LEU A 110 23.56 -2.33 -3.90
CA LEU A 110 22.57 -3.01 -4.74
C LEU A 110 23.10 -3.34 -6.14
N LEU A 111 24.08 -2.59 -6.66
CA LEU A 111 24.68 -2.85 -8.00
C LEU A 111 25.32 -4.24 -8.11
N LYS A 112 25.62 -4.88 -6.98
CA LYS A 112 26.21 -6.22 -6.94
C LYS A 112 25.22 -7.36 -7.15
N TYR A 113 23.90 -7.10 -7.15
CA TYR A 113 22.90 -8.16 -7.14
C TYR A 113 22.06 -8.19 -8.43
N ASP A 114 21.69 -9.40 -8.85
CA ASP A 114 20.90 -9.64 -10.06
C ASP A 114 19.39 -9.54 -9.77
N PHE A 115 18.78 -8.41 -10.15
CA PHE A 115 17.33 -8.20 -10.04
C PHE A 115 16.52 -8.64 -11.27
N SER A 116 17.15 -9.23 -12.29
CA SER A 116 16.49 -9.55 -13.58
C SER A 116 15.32 -10.52 -13.41
N LYS A 117 15.34 -11.33 -12.35
CA LYS A 117 14.31 -12.32 -12.01
C LYS A 117 13.33 -11.84 -10.93
N ALA A 118 13.20 -10.53 -10.71
CA ALA A 118 12.19 -9.99 -9.80
C ALA A 118 10.79 -10.50 -10.18
N LYS A 119 10.09 -11.17 -9.24
CA LYS A 119 8.78 -11.77 -9.49
C LYS A 119 7.62 -10.79 -9.34
N ALA A 120 7.89 -9.59 -8.86
CA ALA A 120 6.89 -8.58 -8.58
C ALA A 120 7.33 -7.19 -9.06
N ARG A 121 6.38 -6.28 -9.12
CA ARG A 121 6.58 -4.84 -9.35
C ARG A 121 6.41 -4.10 -8.03
N ILE A 122 7.16 -3.02 -7.84
CA ILE A 122 7.05 -2.19 -6.64
C ILE A 122 5.98 -1.14 -6.84
N VAL A 123 5.22 -0.90 -5.79
CA VAL A 123 4.30 0.21 -5.72
C VAL A 123 4.47 0.90 -4.38
N ALA A 124 4.97 2.12 -4.45
CA ALA A 124 5.28 2.92 -3.28
C ALA A 124 4.37 4.13 -3.20
N SER A 125 4.11 4.58 -1.98
CA SER A 125 3.62 5.92 -1.71
C SER A 125 4.70 6.67 -0.95
N VAL A 126 4.96 7.91 -1.36
CA VAL A 126 5.94 8.78 -0.73
C VAL A 126 5.20 10.04 -0.29
N SER A 127 5.42 10.48 0.95
CA SER A 127 4.77 11.70 1.47
C SER A 127 5.22 12.92 0.67
N GLY A 128 4.30 13.58 -0.03
CA GLY A 128 4.66 14.65 -0.95
C GLY A 128 3.54 15.11 -1.89
N VAL A 129 3.90 16.04 -2.76
CA VAL A 129 3.08 16.52 -3.86
C VAL A 129 3.88 16.31 -5.14
N PHE A 130 3.30 15.58 -6.09
CA PHE A 130 3.92 15.20 -7.35
C PHE A 130 3.10 15.79 -8.48
N GLU A 131 3.67 16.74 -9.23
CA GLU A 131 2.99 17.48 -10.30
C GLU A 131 3.74 17.36 -11.62
N GLY A 132 3.00 17.32 -12.73
CA GLY A 132 3.55 17.11 -14.07
C GLY A 132 3.29 15.69 -14.56
N GLU A 133 3.33 15.50 -15.89
CA GLU A 133 2.86 14.27 -16.56
C GLU A 133 3.63 13.00 -16.21
N GLU A 134 4.84 13.14 -15.67
CA GLU A 134 5.68 12.02 -15.25
C GLU A 134 5.68 11.83 -13.73
N GLU A 135 5.88 12.90 -12.96
CA GLU A 135 5.98 12.79 -11.49
C GLU A 135 4.70 12.26 -10.84
N TYR A 136 3.51 12.63 -11.36
CA TYR A 136 2.25 12.18 -10.76
C TYR A 136 2.03 10.68 -10.88
N LYS A 137 2.75 9.98 -11.77
CA LYS A 137 2.67 8.53 -12.01
C LYS A 137 3.62 7.71 -11.15
N LYS A 138 4.59 8.34 -10.46
CA LYS A 138 5.65 7.61 -9.75
C LYS A 138 5.18 6.87 -8.51
N TYR A 139 4.12 7.34 -7.86
CA TYR A 139 3.70 6.84 -6.54
C TYR A 139 2.18 6.65 -6.43
N GLY A 140 1.74 5.96 -5.38
CA GLY A 140 0.33 5.85 -5.03
C GLY A 140 -0.51 5.08 -6.03
N HIS A 141 -1.81 5.42 -6.11
CA HIS A 141 -2.75 4.71 -6.98
C HIS A 141 -2.48 4.96 -8.47
N THR A 142 -1.89 6.08 -8.86
CA THR A 142 -1.56 6.36 -10.26
C THR A 142 -0.41 5.49 -10.76
N ARG A 143 0.62 5.23 -9.93
CA ARG A 143 1.64 4.20 -10.23
C ARG A 143 1.01 2.82 -10.39
N LEU A 144 0.02 2.52 -9.56
CA LEU A 144 -0.72 1.27 -9.68
C LEU A 144 -1.42 1.14 -11.03
N ALA A 145 -2.04 2.22 -11.53
CA ALA A 145 -2.69 2.19 -12.84
C ALA A 145 -1.71 1.80 -13.95
N ASP A 146 -0.49 2.35 -13.93
CA ASP A 146 0.53 1.99 -14.91
C ASP A 146 0.99 0.54 -14.75
N ILE A 147 1.23 0.07 -13.53
CA ILE A 147 1.63 -1.33 -13.28
C ILE A 147 0.55 -2.31 -13.76
N VAL A 148 -0.73 -2.06 -13.46
CA VAL A 148 -1.83 -2.91 -13.90
C VAL A 148 -1.86 -2.94 -15.43
N ARG A 149 -1.83 -1.76 -16.08
CA ARG A 149 -1.83 -1.66 -17.54
C ARG A 149 -0.66 -2.41 -18.18
N ASP A 150 0.53 -2.34 -17.58
CA ASP A 150 1.72 -3.05 -18.07
C ASP A 150 1.56 -4.57 -17.95
N ILE A 151 0.92 -5.06 -16.89
CA ILE A 151 0.72 -6.50 -16.64
C ILE A 151 -0.43 -7.06 -17.50
N THR A 152 -1.56 -6.36 -17.58
CA THR A 152 -2.78 -6.87 -18.22
C THR A 152 -2.96 -6.44 -19.66
N GLY A 153 -2.26 -5.39 -20.09
CA GLY A 153 -2.70 -4.58 -21.22
C GLY A 153 -4.01 -3.83 -20.92
N PRO A 154 -4.59 -3.16 -21.93
CA PRO A 154 -5.91 -2.52 -21.79
C PRO A 154 -7.00 -3.56 -21.49
N LEU A 155 -7.73 -3.36 -20.41
CA LEU A 155 -8.89 -4.19 -20.06
C LEU A 155 -10.11 -3.83 -20.93
N ASP A 156 -10.99 -4.81 -21.15
CA ASP A 156 -12.28 -4.57 -21.82
C ASP A 156 -13.16 -3.65 -20.95
N PRO A 157 -13.61 -2.49 -21.46
CA PRO A 157 -14.48 -1.57 -20.73
C PRO A 157 -15.81 -2.18 -20.25
N ASN A 158 -16.27 -3.26 -20.89
CA ASN A 158 -17.50 -3.96 -20.52
C ASN A 158 -17.26 -5.07 -19.48
N ASN A 159 -16.00 -5.38 -19.15
CA ASN A 159 -15.65 -6.50 -18.30
C ASN A 159 -14.51 -6.13 -17.32
N TYR A 160 -14.66 -5.00 -16.63
CA TYR A 160 -13.74 -4.66 -15.55
C TYR A 160 -13.88 -5.60 -14.34
N PRO A 161 -12.77 -5.91 -13.65
CA PRO A 161 -12.79 -6.85 -12.54
C PRO A 161 -13.45 -6.24 -11.30
N LYS A 162 -14.09 -7.08 -10.51
CA LYS A 162 -14.41 -6.74 -9.12
C LYS A 162 -13.11 -6.67 -8.31
N VAL A 163 -12.97 -5.66 -7.46
CA VAL A 163 -11.79 -5.47 -6.60
C VAL A 163 -12.19 -5.76 -5.15
N GLU A 164 -11.39 -6.55 -4.42
CA GLU A 164 -11.54 -6.68 -2.97
C GLU A 164 -10.28 -6.17 -2.28
N MET A 165 -10.47 -5.30 -1.28
CA MET A 165 -9.43 -4.55 -0.60
C MET A 165 -9.51 -4.80 0.90
N GLN A 166 -8.68 -5.71 1.39
CA GLN A 166 -8.51 -5.96 2.81
C GLN A 166 -7.55 -4.95 3.43
N THR A 167 -7.95 -4.39 4.57
CA THR A 167 -7.18 -3.37 5.28
C THR A 167 -7.37 -3.46 6.79
N SER A 168 -6.35 -3.04 7.53
CA SER A 168 -6.43 -2.90 9.00
C SER A 168 -6.72 -1.46 9.43
N SER A 169 -6.78 -0.48 8.51
CA SER A 169 -7.16 0.89 8.85
C SER A 169 -7.97 1.56 7.76
N LEU A 170 -8.96 2.35 8.17
CA LEU A 170 -9.84 3.08 7.27
C LEU A 170 -9.75 4.59 7.49
N GLY A 171 -9.75 5.30 6.36
CA GLY A 171 -9.88 6.75 6.31
C GLY A 171 -11.31 7.16 5.95
N SER A 172 -11.51 8.46 5.75
CA SER A 172 -12.74 8.94 5.12
C SER A 172 -12.76 8.50 3.66
N LEU A 173 -13.71 7.65 3.31
CA LEU A 173 -14.01 7.25 1.93
C LEU A 173 -15.20 8.05 1.41
N SER A 174 -15.19 8.36 0.12
CA SER A 174 -16.33 8.93 -0.61
C SER A 174 -16.53 8.15 -1.90
N VAL A 175 -17.75 8.15 -2.43
CA VAL A 175 -18.05 7.49 -3.71
C VAL A 175 -17.12 7.98 -4.82
N SER A 176 -16.88 9.29 -4.91
CA SER A 176 -15.97 9.87 -5.89
C SER A 176 -14.54 9.35 -5.77
N TYR A 177 -14.05 9.14 -4.54
CA TYR A 177 -12.70 8.62 -4.32
C TYR A 177 -12.63 7.11 -4.62
N LEU A 178 -13.68 6.36 -4.27
CA LEU A 178 -13.78 4.95 -4.65
C LEU A 178 -13.76 4.79 -6.18
N GLN A 179 -14.46 5.66 -6.91
CA GLN A 179 -14.41 5.66 -8.38
C GLN A 179 -13.01 5.98 -8.90
N GLU A 180 -12.34 6.99 -8.34
CA GLU A 180 -10.97 7.39 -8.70
C GLU A 180 -9.97 6.25 -8.51
N ILE A 181 -9.95 5.60 -7.32
CA ILE A 181 -9.02 4.50 -7.05
C ILE A 181 -9.39 3.24 -7.85
N TYR A 182 -10.68 2.98 -8.08
CA TYR A 182 -11.14 1.85 -8.88
C TYR A 182 -10.66 1.95 -10.33
N GLN A 183 -10.65 3.13 -10.94
CA GLN A 183 -10.05 3.32 -12.26
C GLN A 183 -8.58 2.88 -12.29
N SER A 184 -7.82 3.21 -11.26
CA SER A 184 -6.43 2.76 -11.15
C SER A 184 -6.31 1.25 -10.97
N PHE A 185 -7.22 0.59 -10.25
CA PHE A 185 -7.28 -0.87 -10.19
C PHE A 185 -7.58 -1.52 -11.55
N CYS A 186 -8.22 -0.78 -12.46
CA CYS A 186 -8.48 -1.21 -13.83
C CYS A 186 -7.40 -0.79 -14.84
N GLY A 187 -6.25 -0.27 -14.37
CA GLY A 187 -5.17 0.17 -15.26
C GLY A 187 -5.44 1.46 -16.04
N ILE A 188 -6.46 2.22 -15.64
CA ILE A 188 -6.87 3.45 -16.33
C ILE A 188 -6.09 4.64 -15.76
N SER A 189 -5.41 5.38 -16.65
CA SER A 189 -4.71 6.62 -16.28
C SER A 189 -5.70 7.68 -15.77
N SER A 190 -5.31 8.42 -14.73
CA SER A 190 -6.12 9.54 -14.21
C SER A 190 -6.05 10.79 -15.09
N PHE A 191 -5.08 10.87 -16.02
CA PHE A 191 -4.90 12.00 -16.93
C PHE A 191 -4.52 11.51 -18.34
N SER A 192 -5.24 12.03 -19.34
CA SER A 192 -5.04 11.73 -20.78
C SER A 192 -5.45 12.93 -21.60
N ASP A 193 -4.79 13.15 -22.74
CA ASP A 193 -5.15 14.21 -23.71
C ASP A 193 -5.32 15.60 -23.07
N GLY A 194 -4.40 15.95 -22.16
CA GLY A 194 -4.38 17.24 -21.47
C GLY A 194 -5.51 17.46 -20.46
N LYS A 195 -6.25 16.41 -20.07
CA LYS A 195 -7.39 16.51 -19.14
C LYS A 195 -7.47 15.35 -18.16
N ALA A 196 -8.14 15.59 -17.04
CA ALA A 196 -8.51 14.52 -16.11
C ALA A 196 -9.45 13.52 -16.80
N VAL A 197 -9.13 12.24 -16.67
CA VAL A 197 -10.01 11.15 -17.09
C VAL A 197 -11.14 11.03 -16.08
N ARG A 198 -12.39 11.00 -16.56
CA ARG A 198 -13.57 10.87 -15.70
C ARG A 198 -13.99 9.41 -15.62
N SER A 199 -14.56 9.02 -14.47
CA SER A 199 -15.24 7.74 -14.33
C SER A 199 -16.38 7.62 -15.34
N SER A 200 -16.50 6.44 -15.94
CA SER A 200 -17.67 6.06 -16.75
C SER A 200 -18.90 5.81 -15.87
N LEU A 201 -18.70 5.56 -14.57
CA LEU A 201 -19.76 5.39 -13.59
C LEU A 201 -20.47 6.72 -13.31
N GLN A 202 -21.76 6.65 -13.02
CA GLN A 202 -22.53 7.82 -12.64
C GLN A 202 -22.01 8.43 -11.33
N LYS A 203 -22.18 9.74 -11.12
CA LYS A 203 -21.56 10.51 -10.01
C LYS A 203 -21.70 9.89 -8.60
N ASN A 204 -22.78 9.16 -8.34
CA ASN A 204 -23.06 8.53 -7.04
C ASN A 204 -23.12 7.00 -7.10
N GLN A 205 -22.73 6.40 -8.23
CA GLN A 205 -22.71 4.95 -8.39
C GLN A 205 -21.45 4.38 -7.73
N LEU A 206 -21.63 3.39 -6.86
CA LEU A 206 -20.51 2.66 -6.27
C LEU A 206 -19.82 1.81 -7.36
N PRO A 207 -18.48 1.84 -7.46
CA PRO A 207 -17.76 0.87 -8.28
C PRO A 207 -17.86 -0.53 -7.67
N PRO A 208 -17.57 -1.60 -8.44
CA PRO A 208 -17.55 -2.98 -7.93
C PRO A 208 -16.28 -3.20 -7.09
N ILE A 209 -16.25 -2.57 -5.92
CA ILE A 209 -15.19 -2.67 -4.92
C ILE A 209 -15.76 -3.16 -3.59
N ASP A 210 -15.03 -4.05 -2.94
CA ASP A 210 -15.30 -4.55 -1.60
C ASP A 210 -14.20 -4.08 -0.67
N ILE A 211 -14.57 -3.38 0.39
CA ILE A 211 -13.63 -2.95 1.44
C ILE A 211 -13.79 -3.92 2.60
N ILE A 212 -12.77 -4.75 2.81
CA ILE A 212 -12.77 -5.82 3.79
C ILE A 212 -12.09 -5.28 5.07
N PHE A 213 -12.88 -5.11 6.11
CA PHE A 213 -12.47 -4.55 7.40
C PHE A 213 -13.29 -5.22 8.50
N PRO A 214 -12.75 -5.45 9.71
CA PRO A 214 -13.47 -6.25 10.70
C PRO A 214 -14.67 -5.50 11.28
N THR A 215 -15.77 -6.24 11.44
CA THR A 215 -16.92 -5.80 12.23
C THR A 215 -16.55 -5.72 13.71
N ARG A 216 -17.37 -4.99 14.48
CA ARG A 216 -17.31 -4.99 15.94
C ARG A 216 -17.42 -6.41 16.51
N ASP A 217 -18.31 -7.22 15.96
CA ASP A 217 -18.54 -8.60 16.41
C ASP A 217 -17.33 -9.49 16.15
N THR A 218 -16.70 -9.36 14.98
CA THR A 218 -15.46 -10.07 14.64
C THR A 218 -14.33 -9.70 15.58
N VAL A 219 -14.17 -8.42 15.93
CA VAL A 219 -13.16 -8.03 16.94
C VAL A 219 -13.52 -8.55 18.33
N THR A 220 -14.77 -8.40 18.75
CA THR A 220 -15.22 -8.81 20.10
C THR A 220 -15.10 -10.32 20.31
N SER A 221 -15.33 -11.12 19.26
CA SER A 221 -15.18 -12.58 19.26
C SER A 221 -13.76 -13.07 18.98
N SER A 222 -12.82 -12.16 18.68
CA SER A 222 -11.41 -12.52 18.48
C SER A 222 -10.74 -12.97 19.78
N ARG A 223 -9.57 -13.61 19.64
CA ARG A 223 -8.81 -14.20 20.76
C ARG A 223 -8.58 -13.23 21.93
N TYR A 224 -8.36 -11.96 21.64
CA TYR A 224 -8.04 -10.92 22.63
C TYR A 224 -9.10 -9.82 22.67
N GLY A 225 -10.25 -10.02 22.02
CA GLY A 225 -11.31 -9.03 21.95
C GLY A 225 -10.80 -7.67 21.44
N GLY A 226 -11.33 -6.60 22.03
CA GLY A 226 -10.91 -5.24 21.72
C GLY A 226 -9.44 -4.91 22.04
N ALA A 227 -8.84 -5.59 23.03
CA ALA A 227 -7.44 -5.37 23.40
C ALA A 227 -6.46 -5.85 22.31
N GLY A 228 -6.86 -6.83 21.49
CA GLY A 228 -6.07 -7.29 20.35
C GLY A 228 -6.18 -6.41 19.09
N ALA A 229 -6.99 -5.35 19.14
CA ALA A 229 -7.32 -4.54 17.97
C ALA A 229 -6.64 -3.16 17.97
N ASP A 230 -5.58 -2.98 18.76
CA ASP A 230 -4.84 -1.71 18.86
C ASP A 230 -4.31 -1.20 17.52
N SER A 231 -3.92 -2.11 16.63
CA SER A 231 -3.42 -1.79 15.28
C SER A 231 -4.52 -1.77 14.21
N ILE A 232 -5.80 -1.93 14.62
CA ILE A 232 -6.97 -1.83 13.75
C ILE A 232 -7.64 -0.47 13.98
N CYS A 233 -7.41 0.44 13.04
CA CYS A 233 -7.67 1.86 13.27
C CYS A 233 -8.78 2.38 12.34
N PHE A 234 -9.92 2.77 12.93
CA PHE A 234 -10.94 3.53 12.23
C PHE A 234 -11.64 4.51 13.18
N ASN A 235 -11.92 5.71 12.68
CA ASN A 235 -12.48 6.79 13.46
C ASN A 235 -14.02 6.71 13.51
N THR A 236 -14.58 6.66 14.72
CA THR A 236 -16.04 6.57 14.96
C THR A 236 -16.82 7.68 14.27
N ALA A 237 -16.34 8.93 14.30
CA ALA A 237 -17.02 10.04 13.66
C ALA A 237 -17.04 9.92 12.12
N THR A 238 -16.05 9.24 11.53
CA THR A 238 -16.03 8.94 10.10
C THR A 238 -17.01 7.84 9.73
N TRP A 239 -17.06 6.74 10.50
CA TRP A 239 -18.03 5.67 10.31
C TRP A 239 -19.47 6.14 10.39
N ARG A 240 -19.76 7.04 11.34
CA ARG A 240 -21.11 7.59 11.58
C ARG A 240 -21.58 8.59 10.52
N LYS A 241 -20.73 9.03 9.58
CA LYS A 241 -21.16 9.94 8.52
C LYS A 241 -22.21 9.26 7.64
N PRO A 242 -23.37 9.87 7.37
CA PRO A 242 -24.36 9.32 6.44
C PRO A 242 -23.84 9.12 5.01
N THR A 243 -22.79 9.85 4.66
CA THR A 243 -22.14 9.80 3.35
C THR A 243 -21.04 8.75 3.24
N PHE A 244 -20.68 8.07 4.33
CA PHE A 244 -19.71 6.98 4.28
C PHE A 244 -20.35 5.80 3.53
N PRO A 245 -19.68 5.24 2.50
CA PRO A 245 -20.26 4.20 1.65
C PRO A 245 -20.29 2.84 2.34
N LYS A 246 -21.16 2.65 3.32
CA LYS A 246 -21.26 1.39 4.09
C LYS A 246 -21.57 0.17 3.22
N GLN A 247 -22.16 0.37 2.03
CA GLN A 247 -22.58 -0.70 1.13
C GLN A 247 -21.41 -1.48 0.51
N VAL A 248 -20.19 -0.92 0.50
CA VAL A 248 -19.01 -1.64 0.01
C VAL A 248 -18.31 -2.46 1.09
N MET A 249 -18.78 -2.40 2.34
CA MET A 249 -18.10 -3.02 3.47
C MET A 249 -18.36 -4.54 3.54
N CYS A 250 -17.29 -5.30 3.73
CA CYS A 250 -17.32 -6.73 4.00
C CYS A 250 -16.53 -7.04 5.27
N ASP A 251 -16.94 -8.07 6.01
CA ASP A 251 -16.26 -8.48 7.23
C ASP A 251 -14.91 -9.15 6.94
N SER A 252 -13.94 -8.85 7.79
CA SER A 252 -12.55 -9.27 7.67
C SER A 252 -12.29 -10.48 8.56
N ILE A 253 -12.75 -11.64 8.12
CA ILE A 253 -12.63 -12.91 8.85
C ILE A 253 -11.37 -13.65 8.39
N SER A 254 -10.43 -13.89 9.30
CA SER A 254 -9.20 -14.63 8.99
C SER A 254 -9.48 -16.13 8.84
N HIS A 255 -8.70 -16.82 8.00
CA HIS A 255 -8.67 -18.28 7.99
C HIS A 255 -8.13 -18.86 9.30
N ARG A 256 -7.33 -18.08 10.06
CA ARG A 256 -6.86 -18.45 11.40
C ARG A 256 -7.93 -18.06 12.41
N GLN A 257 -8.61 -19.06 12.94
CA GLN A 257 -9.71 -18.86 13.89
C GLN A 257 -9.31 -17.93 15.06
N GLY A 258 -10.09 -16.87 15.24
CA GLY A 258 -9.91 -15.88 16.31
C GLY A 258 -8.75 -14.90 16.10
N ALA A 259 -8.03 -14.97 14.97
CA ALA A 259 -6.99 -14.00 14.64
C ALA A 259 -7.56 -12.77 13.95
N LEU A 260 -7.02 -11.60 14.29
CA LEU A 260 -7.26 -10.35 13.58
C LEU A 260 -6.15 -10.11 12.55
N MET A 261 -6.48 -9.45 11.45
CA MET A 261 -5.55 -9.18 10.36
C MET A 261 -4.98 -7.77 10.46
N HIS A 262 -3.65 -7.69 10.51
CA HIS A 262 -2.91 -6.45 10.26
C HIS A 262 -2.35 -6.39 8.83
N SER A 263 -2.52 -7.44 8.03
CA SER A 263 -2.24 -7.44 6.59
C SER A 263 -3.05 -6.37 5.85
N LYS A 264 -2.56 -6.01 4.65
CA LYS A 264 -3.31 -5.26 3.66
C LYS A 264 -3.16 -5.98 2.33
N ALA A 265 -4.28 -6.41 1.75
CA ALA A 265 -4.29 -7.23 0.55
C ALA A 265 -5.33 -6.70 -0.44
N LEU A 266 -5.02 -6.83 -1.73
CA LEU A 266 -5.90 -6.44 -2.82
C LEU A 266 -6.08 -7.66 -3.73
N THR A 267 -7.21 -8.36 -3.60
CA THR A 267 -7.51 -9.54 -4.41
C THR A 267 -8.05 -9.12 -5.77
N SER A 268 -7.08 -8.82 -6.63
CA SER A 268 -7.04 -9.20 -8.04
C SER A 268 -5.59 -9.34 -8.52
N MET A 269 -4.56 -8.86 -7.78
CA MET A 269 -3.12 -8.96 -8.15
C MET A 269 -2.05 -8.81 -7.01
N ILE A 270 -2.36 -8.76 -5.70
CA ILE A 270 -1.49 -7.93 -4.79
C ILE A 270 -1.45 -8.28 -3.27
N PHE A 271 -0.25 -8.12 -2.64
CA PHE A 271 -0.02 -7.90 -1.17
C PHE A 271 0.71 -6.55 -0.88
N ARG A 272 0.30 -5.73 0.13
CA ARG A 272 0.90 -4.40 0.44
C ARG A 272 0.92 -3.99 1.92
N SER A 273 1.55 -2.85 2.23
CA SER A 273 1.32 -2.09 3.48
C SER A 273 0.17 -1.08 3.40
N HIS A 274 -0.27 -0.70 2.18
CA HIS A 274 -1.25 0.37 1.96
C HIS A 274 -2.62 0.07 2.57
N ASN A 275 -3.04 0.90 3.51
CA ASN A 275 -4.41 0.87 4.02
C ASN A 275 -5.42 1.48 3.02
N SER A 276 -6.73 1.25 3.21
CA SER A 276 -7.79 1.87 2.38
C SER A 276 -8.06 3.32 2.81
N THR A 277 -7.06 4.16 2.60
CA THR A 277 -7.11 5.59 2.93
C THR A 277 -6.58 6.45 1.79
N THR A 278 -7.15 7.65 1.66
CA THR A 278 -6.62 8.70 0.76
C THR A 278 -5.20 9.12 1.12
N SER A 279 -4.81 9.02 2.40
CA SER A 279 -3.47 9.35 2.87
C SER A 279 -2.40 8.35 2.40
N ALA A 280 -2.76 7.06 2.30
CA ALA A 280 -1.92 5.97 1.84
C ALA A 280 -1.76 5.96 0.32
N TRP A 281 -2.85 6.12 -0.42
CA TRP A 281 -2.83 6.00 -1.89
C TRP A 281 -2.64 7.31 -2.63
N GLY A 282 -2.95 8.42 -1.97
CA GLY A 282 -2.97 9.74 -2.57
C GLY A 282 -4.33 10.12 -3.12
N LYS A 283 -4.44 11.40 -3.47
CA LYS A 283 -5.59 11.99 -4.15
C LYS A 283 -5.13 12.72 -5.39
N PHE A 284 -5.69 12.35 -6.52
CA PHE A 284 -5.45 12.99 -7.81
C PHE A 284 -6.24 14.30 -7.93
N THR A 285 -5.60 15.31 -8.52
CA THR A 285 -6.21 16.59 -8.88
C THR A 285 -5.53 17.14 -10.13
N VAL A 286 -6.16 18.10 -10.80
CA VAL A 286 -5.49 18.94 -11.81
C VAL A 286 -5.14 20.28 -11.16
N SER A 287 -3.88 20.68 -11.27
CA SER A 287 -3.40 21.94 -10.73
C SER A 287 -4.12 23.12 -11.40
N LYS A 288 -4.68 24.04 -10.61
CA LYS A 288 -5.41 25.18 -11.17
C LYS A 288 -4.50 26.14 -11.94
N ALA A 289 -3.26 26.27 -11.49
CA ALA A 289 -2.26 27.21 -12.03
C ALA A 289 -1.62 26.65 -13.30
N SER A 290 -0.98 25.48 -13.23
CA SER A 290 -0.24 24.88 -14.34
C SER A 290 -1.09 24.04 -15.29
N LYS A 291 -2.33 23.68 -14.90
CA LYS A 291 -3.18 22.70 -15.60
C LYS A 291 -2.60 21.30 -15.70
N LEU A 292 -1.51 21.03 -14.98
CA LEU A 292 -0.84 19.73 -14.97
C LEU A 292 -1.50 18.77 -13.96
N PRO A 293 -1.40 17.45 -14.21
CA PRO A 293 -1.83 16.45 -13.24
C PRO A 293 -1.02 16.55 -11.96
N LYS A 294 -1.66 16.32 -10.82
CA LYS A 294 -1.07 16.42 -9.51
C LYS A 294 -1.59 15.34 -8.58
N LEU A 295 -0.69 14.58 -7.98
CA LEU A 295 -0.97 13.62 -6.93
C LEU A 295 -0.46 14.16 -5.59
N SER A 296 -1.32 14.14 -4.57
CA SER A 296 -0.95 14.49 -3.19
C SER A 296 -1.07 13.28 -2.28
N ILE A 297 0.03 12.89 -1.66
CA ILE A 297 0.14 11.75 -0.74
C ILE A 297 0.60 12.24 0.64
N SER A 298 0.03 11.67 1.71
CA SER A 298 0.42 12.04 3.09
C SER A 298 1.34 11.01 3.73
N ASN A 299 1.14 9.71 3.46
CA ASN A 299 1.89 8.62 4.07
C ASN A 299 3.06 8.15 3.21
N TRP A 300 3.96 7.43 3.85
CA TRP A 300 4.84 6.48 3.18
C TRP A 300 4.25 5.10 3.24
N GLU A 301 4.14 4.42 2.11
CA GLU A 301 3.68 3.03 2.03
C GLU A 301 4.52 2.28 0.99
N LEU A 302 4.65 0.97 1.15
CA LEU A 302 5.36 0.11 0.20
C LEU A 302 4.63 -1.22 0.05
N GLY A 303 4.45 -1.64 -1.19
CA GLY A 303 3.86 -2.94 -1.49
C GLY A 303 4.43 -3.53 -2.78
N VAL A 304 3.94 -4.72 -3.10
CA VAL A 304 4.32 -5.45 -4.31
C VAL A 304 3.08 -5.80 -5.12
N VAL A 305 3.25 -5.91 -6.44
CA VAL A 305 2.21 -6.31 -7.40
C VAL A 305 2.75 -7.47 -8.22
N PHE A 306 1.98 -8.52 -8.38
CA PHE A 306 2.34 -9.60 -9.29
C PHE A 306 1.07 -10.19 -9.92
N PRO A 307 1.15 -10.65 -11.17
CA PRO A 307 0.01 -11.29 -11.80
C PRO A 307 -0.40 -12.54 -11.02
N LEU A 308 -1.71 -12.74 -10.87
CA LEU A 308 -2.30 -14.01 -10.44
C LEU A 308 -2.79 -14.74 -11.70
N TYR A 309 -2.38 -15.98 -11.85
CA TYR A 309 -2.81 -16.90 -12.90
C TYR A 309 -3.74 -17.97 -12.31
N GLU A 310 -4.45 -18.73 -13.15
CA GLU A 310 -5.41 -19.76 -12.70
C GLU A 310 -4.77 -20.83 -11.78
N ASP A 311 -3.48 -21.10 -11.96
CA ASP A 311 -2.68 -22.04 -11.19
C ASP A 311 -1.95 -21.40 -9.99
N THR A 312 -2.19 -20.11 -9.72
CA THR A 312 -1.51 -19.41 -8.63
C THR A 312 -2.09 -19.77 -7.27
N ASP A 313 -1.34 -20.58 -6.52
CA ASP A 313 -1.65 -20.96 -5.15
C ASP A 313 -1.22 -19.88 -4.14
N ILE A 314 -1.90 -18.73 -4.20
CA ILE A 314 -1.71 -17.65 -3.24
C ILE A 314 -3.05 -17.40 -2.54
N PRO A 315 -3.25 -17.98 -1.34
CA PRO A 315 -4.51 -17.79 -0.62
C PRO A 315 -4.61 -16.34 -0.16
N ALA A 316 -5.82 -15.80 -0.25
CA ALA A 316 -6.14 -14.57 0.48
C ALA A 316 -6.06 -14.87 1.99
N PRO A 317 -5.63 -13.92 2.83
CA PRO A 317 -5.57 -14.15 4.28
C PRO A 317 -6.98 -14.22 4.92
N PHE A 318 -8.01 -13.77 4.20
CA PHE A 318 -9.39 -13.70 4.66
C PHE A 318 -10.31 -14.69 3.94
N LEU A 319 -11.41 -15.04 4.59
CA LEU A 319 -12.49 -15.87 4.04
C LEU A 319 -13.03 -15.28 2.73
N ARG A 320 -13.03 -16.09 1.64
CA ARG A 320 -13.56 -15.71 0.33
C ARG A 320 -14.75 -16.58 -0.11
N PRO A 321 -15.82 -15.99 -0.68
CA PRO A 321 -16.05 -14.54 -0.80
C PRO A 321 -16.25 -13.88 0.58
N PRO A 322 -15.80 -12.63 0.79
CA PRO A 322 -15.91 -11.98 2.08
C PRO A 322 -17.39 -11.66 2.39
N PRO A 323 -17.89 -11.96 3.60
CA PRO A 323 -19.28 -11.69 3.95
C PRO A 323 -19.59 -10.19 3.95
N ARG A 324 -20.70 -9.78 3.32
CA ARG A 324 -21.18 -8.39 3.43
C ARG A 324 -21.62 -8.08 4.86
N TYR A 325 -21.37 -6.85 5.29
CA TYR A 325 -21.94 -6.33 6.54
C TYR A 325 -23.47 -6.43 6.50
N GLN A 326 -24.06 -6.94 7.58
CA GLN A 326 -25.50 -6.89 7.79
C GLN A 326 -25.93 -5.49 8.28
N PRO A 327 -27.20 -5.08 8.08
CA PRO A 327 -27.68 -3.75 8.46
C PRO A 327 -27.44 -3.35 9.93
N GLU A 328 -27.44 -4.31 10.84
CA GLU A 328 -27.21 -4.16 12.28
C GLU A 328 -25.73 -4.15 12.67
N GLN A 329 -24.83 -4.53 11.77
CA GLN A 329 -23.41 -4.63 12.07
C GLN A 329 -22.70 -3.28 11.93
N ASP A 330 -21.84 -3.00 12.90
CA ASP A 330 -20.96 -1.85 12.89
C ASP A 330 -19.51 -2.27 12.59
N ALA A 331 -18.77 -1.38 11.93
CA ALA A 331 -17.33 -1.53 11.81
C ALA A 331 -16.67 -1.36 13.19
N TRP A 332 -15.57 -2.07 13.44
CA TRP A 332 -14.73 -1.76 14.59
C TRP A 332 -14.23 -0.31 14.52
N THR A 333 -14.37 0.46 15.60
CA THR A 333 -13.75 1.79 15.72
C THR A 333 -13.14 1.96 17.10
N GLN A 334 -11.97 2.63 17.18
CA GLN A 334 -11.15 2.69 18.39
C GLN A 334 -11.80 3.45 19.57
N ASN A 335 -12.84 4.24 19.31
CA ASN A 335 -13.50 5.11 20.31
C ASN A 335 -14.95 4.70 20.58
N MET A 336 -15.35 3.43 20.35
CA MET A 336 -16.64 2.97 20.87
C MET A 336 -16.48 2.61 22.35
N GLU A 337 -17.39 3.08 23.20
CA GLU A 337 -17.47 2.58 24.57
C GLU A 337 -17.91 1.10 24.52
N TRP A 338 -17.17 0.24 25.22
CA TRP A 338 -17.33 -1.21 25.21
C TRP A 338 -18.35 -1.67 26.24
#